data_AF-A0A4P1RFU7-F1
#
_entry.id   AF-A0A4P1RFU7-F1
#
_cell.length_a   1.000
_cell.length_b   1.000
_cell.length_c   1.000
_cell.angle_alpha   90.00
_cell.angle_beta   90.00
_cell.angle_gamma   90.00
#
_symmetry.space_group_name_H-M   'P 1'
#
loop_
_entity.id
_entity.type
_entity.pdbx_description
1 polymer ?
#
loop_
_entity_poly.entity_id
_entity_poly.type
_entity_poly.pdbx_seq_one_letter_code
_entity_poly.pdbx_strand_id
1 'polypeptide(L)'
;MRFQQQRKQLCSRFYHSLPPICKAYGTACLVATAAYQIGLYNPVYIALIYENVFYRFQIWRLFTNFFFLGPFSINFGIRLLMIARYGVQLEKGPFDRRTADFLWMVTFGAFVLLVLSAIPIFWSPFLAISLVFMLVYVWSREFPNAQINLYGLVSLKAFYLPWAMFALDVIFGSPLMPNLLGIIAGHLYYFLTVLHPLAGGKNILKTPVWIHKLVTRWRIGAPPPVSRGQPANNAQQDRGHHLSASAIIGHDGSIWAQSSSFPQFKAQEVTDIMKDFDEPGHLAPTGLHLAGAKYMVIQGEPGAVIRGKKGSGGVTIKKTGQALVFGVYEEPVTPGQCNMVVERSPLLPLLAMMFKAQEVTDIMKDFDEPGHLAPTGLHLAGAKYMVIQGEPGAVIRGKKGSGGVTIKKTGQALVFGVYEEPVTPGQCNMVVERLGDYLIEQGL
;
A
#
# COMPACT_ATOMS: atom_id res chain seq x y z
N MET A 1 -38.09 0.30 -11.81
CA MET A 1 -37.05 -0.65 -12.26
C MET A 1 -35.62 -0.10 -12.22
N ARG A 2 -35.31 1.11 -12.73
CA ARG A 2 -33.93 1.67 -12.77
C ARG A 2 -33.19 1.71 -11.43
N PHE A 3 -33.85 2.11 -10.33
CA PHE A 3 -33.25 2.12 -8.99
C PHE A 3 -32.82 0.73 -8.50
N GLN A 4 -33.60 -0.31 -8.78
CA GLN A 4 -33.26 -1.69 -8.40
C GLN A 4 -32.05 -2.19 -9.21
N GLN A 5 -31.97 -1.81 -10.48
CA GLN A 5 -30.87 -2.17 -11.37
C GLN A 5 -29.57 -1.45 -10.98
N GLN A 6 -29.66 -0.18 -10.58
CA GLN A 6 -28.52 0.59 -10.10
C GLN A 6 -28.00 0.08 -8.74
N ARG A 7 -28.90 -0.33 -7.82
CA ARG A 7 -28.50 -0.98 -6.55
C ARG A 7 -27.82 -2.33 -6.79
N LYS A 8 -28.36 -3.17 -7.69
CA LYS A 8 -27.73 -4.45 -8.07
C LYS A 8 -26.34 -4.23 -8.68
N GLN A 9 -26.19 -3.24 -9.56
CA GLN A 9 -24.90 -2.89 -10.15
C GLN A 9 -23.91 -2.35 -9.10
N LEU A 10 -24.37 -1.54 -8.14
CA LEU A 10 -23.53 -1.03 -7.07
C LEU A 10 -23.05 -2.15 -6.14
N CYS A 11 -23.94 -3.05 -5.73
CA CYS A 11 -23.59 -4.21 -4.91
C CYS A 11 -22.63 -5.15 -5.62
N SER A 12 -22.86 -5.42 -6.91
CA SER A 12 -21.95 -6.22 -7.74
C SER A 12 -20.57 -5.56 -7.82
N ARG A 13 -20.49 -4.27 -8.16
CA ARG A 13 -19.23 -3.52 -8.22
C ARG A 13 -18.51 -3.50 -6.87
N PHE A 14 -19.24 -3.28 -5.78
CA PHE A 14 -18.69 -3.34 -4.43
C PHE A 14 -18.11 -4.73 -4.12
N TYR A 15 -18.86 -5.80 -4.35
CA TYR A 15 -18.43 -7.18 -4.10
C TYR A 15 -17.22 -7.60 -4.95
N HIS A 16 -17.13 -7.13 -6.20
CA HIS A 16 -15.96 -7.37 -7.05
C HIS A 16 -14.74 -6.54 -6.64
N SER A 17 -14.94 -5.39 -5.98
CA SER A 17 -13.85 -4.57 -5.46
C SER A 17 -13.24 -5.09 -4.14
N LEU A 18 -13.93 -6.02 -3.45
CA LEU A 18 -13.45 -6.55 -2.19
C LEU A 18 -12.21 -7.44 -2.38
N PRO A 19 -11.23 -7.34 -1.48
CA PRO A 19 -10.04 -8.16 -1.53
C PRO A 19 -10.38 -9.62 -1.21
N PRO A 20 -9.64 -10.57 -1.77
CA PRO A 20 -10.10 -11.95 -1.93
C PRO A 20 -10.30 -12.69 -0.61
N ILE A 21 -9.47 -12.45 0.41
CA ILE A 21 -9.57 -13.21 1.67
C ILE A 21 -10.75 -12.71 2.50
N CYS A 22 -10.87 -11.41 2.74
CA CYS A 22 -12.01 -10.86 3.47
C CYS A 22 -13.34 -11.12 2.76
N LYS A 23 -13.34 -11.11 1.42
CA LYS A 23 -14.50 -11.49 0.61
C LYS A 23 -14.89 -12.94 0.83
N ALA A 24 -13.95 -13.87 0.71
CA ALA A 24 -14.22 -15.30 0.91
C ALA A 24 -14.72 -15.57 2.33
N TYR A 25 -14.05 -15.01 3.34
CA TYR A 25 -14.42 -15.18 4.75
C TYR A 25 -15.80 -14.59 5.07
N GLY A 26 -16.07 -13.35 4.65
CA GLY A 26 -17.38 -12.70 4.87
C GLY A 26 -18.52 -13.43 4.17
N THR A 27 -18.32 -13.89 2.94
CA THR A 27 -19.30 -14.71 2.22
C THR A 27 -19.54 -16.04 2.90
N ALA A 28 -18.47 -16.73 3.33
CA ALA A 28 -18.60 -17.99 4.04
C ALA A 28 -19.39 -17.83 5.35
N CYS A 29 -19.15 -16.75 6.10
CA CYS A 29 -19.91 -16.45 7.31
C CYS A 29 -21.40 -16.21 7.03
N LEU A 30 -21.70 -15.46 5.96
CA LEU A 30 -23.08 -15.19 5.57
C LEU A 30 -23.81 -16.46 5.12
N VAL A 31 -23.13 -17.32 4.34
CA VAL A 31 -23.69 -18.60 3.89
C VAL A 31 -23.91 -19.55 5.07
N ALA A 32 -22.96 -19.65 6.01
CA ALA A 32 -23.11 -20.49 7.20
C ALA A 32 -24.32 -20.08 8.05
N THR A 33 -24.44 -18.79 8.38
CA THR A 33 -25.60 -18.29 9.14
C THR A 33 -26.91 -18.45 8.35
N ALA A 34 -26.90 -18.23 7.03
CA ALA A 34 -28.09 -18.45 6.20
C ALA A 34 -28.53 -19.93 6.21
N ALA A 35 -27.58 -20.87 6.04
CA ALA A 35 -27.84 -22.30 6.08
C ALA A 35 -28.41 -22.76 7.43
N TYR A 36 -27.95 -22.16 8.54
CA TYR A 36 -28.56 -22.38 9.86
C TYR A 36 -30.01 -21.87 9.91
N GLN A 37 -30.29 -20.67 9.38
CA GLN A 37 -31.62 -20.06 9.43
C GLN A 37 -32.67 -20.86 8.64
N ILE A 38 -32.27 -21.51 7.54
CA ILE A 38 -33.15 -22.40 6.76
C ILE A 38 -33.20 -23.83 7.32
N GLY A 39 -32.53 -24.10 8.45
CA GLY A 39 -32.57 -25.39 9.13
C GLY A 39 -31.75 -26.51 8.47
N LEU A 40 -30.78 -26.19 7.59
CA LEU A 40 -29.97 -27.21 6.92
C LEU A 40 -29.05 -27.98 7.87
N TYR A 41 -28.66 -27.38 9.00
CA TYR A 41 -27.78 -28.03 9.97
C TYR A 41 -28.00 -27.51 11.39
N ASN A 42 -27.63 -28.32 12.38
CA ASN A 42 -27.64 -27.94 13.79
C ASN A 42 -26.27 -27.36 14.22
N PRO A 43 -26.19 -26.20 14.92
CA PRO A 43 -24.95 -25.60 15.38
C PRO A 43 -24.05 -26.53 16.19
N VAL A 44 -24.62 -27.54 16.86
CA VAL A 44 -23.87 -28.55 17.61
C VAL A 44 -22.92 -29.34 16.72
N TYR A 45 -23.18 -29.49 15.41
CA TYR A 45 -22.29 -30.22 14.50
C TYR A 45 -21.03 -29.43 14.10
N ILE A 46 -21.09 -28.10 14.18
CA ILE A 46 -19.98 -27.21 13.81
C ILE A 46 -19.26 -26.61 15.03
N ALA A 47 -19.88 -26.69 16.22
CA ALA A 47 -19.32 -26.22 17.47
C ALA A 47 -18.00 -26.91 17.81
N LEU A 48 -17.08 -26.17 18.41
CA LEU A 48 -15.78 -26.69 18.83
C LEU A 48 -15.90 -27.49 20.13
N ILE A 49 -15.88 -28.82 20.00
CA ILE A 49 -15.91 -29.76 21.12
C ILE A 49 -14.67 -30.65 21.00
N TYR A 50 -13.65 -30.38 21.82
CA TYR A 50 -12.36 -31.07 21.74
C TYR A 50 -12.46 -32.58 21.93
N GLU A 51 -13.35 -33.03 22.81
CA GLU A 51 -13.60 -34.45 23.03
C GLU A 51 -14.01 -35.15 21.72
N ASN A 52 -14.96 -34.60 20.97
CA ASN A 52 -15.39 -35.16 19.68
C ASN A 52 -14.32 -35.03 18.59
N VAL A 53 -13.46 -34.02 18.67
CA VAL A 53 -12.35 -33.86 17.71
C VAL A 53 -11.33 -34.97 17.90
N PHE A 54 -10.90 -35.24 19.13
CA PHE A 54 -9.85 -36.21 19.42
C PHE A 54 -10.35 -37.66 19.51
N TYR A 55 -11.51 -37.91 20.12
CA TYR A 55 -12.03 -39.28 20.31
C TYR A 55 -12.88 -39.78 19.13
N ARG A 56 -13.51 -38.88 18.37
CA ARG A 56 -14.38 -39.24 17.22
C ARG A 56 -13.85 -38.74 15.88
N PHE A 57 -12.61 -38.24 15.82
CA PHE A 57 -11.94 -37.73 14.62
C PHE A 57 -12.76 -36.70 13.82
N GLN A 58 -13.56 -35.87 14.50
CA GLN A 58 -14.39 -34.84 13.85
C GLN A 58 -13.57 -33.56 13.55
N ILE A 59 -12.52 -33.70 12.73
CA ILE A 59 -11.49 -32.67 12.47
C ILE A 59 -12.07 -31.40 11.84
N TRP A 60 -13.15 -31.51 11.08
CA TRP A 60 -13.81 -30.35 10.45
C TRP A 60 -14.22 -29.28 11.48
N ARG A 61 -14.52 -29.66 12.73
CA ARG A 61 -14.88 -28.73 13.81
C ARG A 61 -13.79 -27.71 14.12
N LEU A 62 -12.53 -28.05 13.88
CA LEU A 62 -11.40 -27.13 14.04
C LEU A 62 -11.46 -25.96 13.04
N PHE A 63 -12.14 -26.14 11.90
CA PHE A 63 -12.26 -25.14 10.85
C PHE A 63 -13.66 -24.51 10.82
N THR A 64 -14.73 -25.31 10.90
CA THR A 64 -16.11 -24.84 10.73
C THR A 64 -16.55 -23.85 11.80
N ASN A 65 -16.00 -23.93 13.02
CA ASN A 65 -16.35 -23.04 14.12
C ASN A 65 -16.01 -21.56 13.84
N PHE A 66 -15.04 -21.29 12.97
CA PHE A 66 -14.62 -19.93 12.58
C PHE A 66 -15.59 -19.24 11.62
N PHE A 67 -16.51 -19.97 11.00
CA PHE A 67 -17.43 -19.40 10.00
C PHE A 67 -18.82 -19.09 10.58
N PHE A 68 -19.07 -19.38 11.85
CA PHE A 68 -20.38 -19.15 12.46
C PHE A 68 -20.35 -17.97 13.45
N LEU A 69 -20.88 -16.84 13.01
CA LEU A 69 -20.95 -15.59 13.79
C LEU A 69 -22.17 -15.52 14.74
N GLY A 70 -23.07 -16.51 14.66
CA GLY A 70 -24.36 -16.54 15.35
C GLY A 70 -25.56 -16.39 14.39
N PRO A 71 -26.78 -16.40 14.94
CA PRO A 71 -28.01 -16.17 14.17
C PRO A 71 -28.11 -14.74 13.62
N PHE A 72 -28.99 -14.54 12.65
CA PHE A 72 -29.27 -13.19 12.13
C PHE A 72 -29.75 -12.28 13.25
N SER A 73 -28.94 -11.27 13.55
CA SER A 73 -29.15 -10.28 14.60
C SER A 73 -28.41 -9.00 14.23
N ILE A 74 -28.68 -7.91 14.95
CA ILE A 74 -27.93 -6.65 14.79
C ILE A 74 -26.43 -6.90 15.04
N ASN A 75 -26.09 -7.71 16.06
CA ASN A 75 -24.72 -8.11 16.37
C ASN A 75 -24.05 -8.87 15.22
N PHE A 76 -24.77 -9.76 14.54
CA PHE A 76 -24.28 -10.41 13.32
C PHE A 76 -23.97 -9.39 12.22
N GLY A 77 -24.88 -8.46 11.97
CA GLY A 77 -24.70 -7.41 10.95
C GLY A 77 -23.49 -6.52 11.24
N ILE A 78 -23.30 -6.12 12.50
CA ILE A 78 -22.15 -5.34 12.96
C ILE A 78 -20.85 -6.12 12.75
N ARG A 79 -20.81 -7.40 13.13
CA ARG A 79 -19.62 -8.25 12.93
C ARG A 79 -19.28 -8.43 11.45
N LEU A 80 -20.28 -8.58 10.59
CA LEU A 80 -20.08 -8.66 9.15
C LEU A 80 -19.56 -7.32 8.58
N LEU A 81 -20.10 -6.19 9.07
CA LEU A 81 -19.60 -4.86 8.73
C LEU A 81 -18.15 -4.65 9.20
N MET A 82 -17.78 -5.17 10.37
CA MET A 82 -16.41 -5.11 10.88
C MET A 82 -15.43 -5.84 9.94
N ILE A 83 -15.81 -7.00 9.41
CA ILE A 83 -15.02 -7.69 8.38
C ILE A 83 -14.92 -6.83 7.12
N ALA A 84 -16.05 -6.32 6.62
CA ALA A 84 -16.13 -5.56 5.38
C ALA A 84 -15.44 -4.18 5.45
N ARG A 85 -15.32 -3.59 6.64
CA ARG A 85 -14.68 -2.29 6.86
C ARG A 85 -13.23 -2.43 7.31
N TYR A 86 -13.00 -3.09 8.44
CA TYR A 86 -11.68 -3.14 9.07
C TYR A 86 -10.80 -4.25 8.50
N GLY A 87 -11.37 -5.43 8.25
CA GLY A 87 -10.64 -6.52 7.58
C GLY A 87 -10.17 -6.11 6.18
N VAL A 88 -11.06 -5.50 5.39
CA VAL A 88 -10.73 -5.00 4.04
C VAL A 88 -9.68 -3.88 4.07
N GLN A 89 -9.74 -2.98 5.05
CA GLN A 89 -8.72 -1.93 5.21
C GLN A 89 -7.36 -2.49 5.64
N LEU A 90 -7.33 -3.58 6.40
CA LEU A 90 -6.07 -4.29 6.66
C LEU A 90 -5.52 -4.91 5.38
N GLU A 91 -6.34 -5.67 4.64
CA GLU A 91 -5.91 -6.39 3.44
C GLU A 91 -5.46 -5.43 2.31
N LYS A 92 -6.09 -4.26 2.19
CA LYS A 92 -5.75 -3.22 1.20
C LYS A 92 -4.79 -2.13 1.69
N GLY A 93 -4.51 -2.09 2.99
CA GLY A 93 -3.69 -1.06 3.61
C GLY A 93 -2.29 -1.62 3.88
N PRO A 94 -1.98 -2.04 5.13
CA PRO A 94 -0.66 -2.56 5.47
C PRO A 94 -0.28 -3.81 4.65
N PHE A 95 -1.26 -4.62 4.26
CA PHE A 95 -1.04 -5.87 3.54
C PHE A 95 -1.30 -5.77 2.03
N ASP A 96 -1.34 -4.56 1.45
CA ASP A 96 -1.54 -4.41 0.02
C ASP A 96 -0.44 -5.16 -0.75
N ARG A 97 -0.87 -5.99 -1.72
CA ARG A 97 -0.01 -6.92 -2.48
C ARG A 97 0.78 -7.95 -1.66
N ARG A 98 0.54 -8.02 -0.34
CA ARG A 98 1.09 -9.01 0.60
C ARG A 98 -0.01 -9.87 1.19
N THR A 99 -0.91 -10.33 0.33
CA THR A 99 -2.08 -11.16 0.68
C THR A 99 -1.68 -12.44 1.43
N ALA A 100 -0.47 -12.97 1.18
CA ALA A 100 0.09 -14.10 1.93
C ALA A 100 0.37 -13.78 3.40
N ASP A 101 0.85 -12.57 3.70
CA ASP A 101 1.12 -12.15 5.09
C ASP A 101 -0.20 -11.91 5.83
N PHE A 102 -1.23 -11.37 5.16
CA PHE A 102 -2.57 -11.25 5.72
C PHE A 102 -3.20 -12.62 5.99
N LEU A 103 -3.09 -13.56 5.04
CA LEU A 103 -3.55 -14.94 5.24
C LEU A 103 -2.84 -15.58 6.43
N TRP A 104 -1.52 -15.39 6.52
CA TRP A 104 -0.73 -15.92 7.60
C TRP A 104 -1.16 -15.36 8.96
N MET A 105 -1.37 -14.05 9.07
CA MET A 105 -1.93 -13.42 10.27
C MET A 105 -3.26 -14.07 10.69
N VAL A 106 -4.19 -14.25 9.75
CA VAL A 106 -5.49 -14.89 10.03
C VAL A 106 -5.31 -16.33 10.50
N THR A 107 -4.43 -17.11 9.84
CA THR A 107 -4.17 -18.50 10.23
C THR A 107 -3.45 -18.63 11.57
N PHE A 108 -2.48 -17.75 11.86
CA PHE A 108 -1.81 -17.68 13.14
C PHE A 108 -2.81 -17.33 14.24
N GLY A 109 -3.67 -16.34 14.00
CA GLY A 109 -4.78 -15.99 14.87
C GLY A 109 -5.71 -17.17 15.16
N ALA A 110 -6.17 -17.86 14.12
CA ALA A 110 -7.00 -19.05 14.26
C ALA A 110 -6.31 -20.14 15.09
N PHE A 111 -5.01 -20.39 14.85
CA PHE A 111 -4.24 -21.35 15.63
C PHE A 111 -4.14 -20.96 17.11
N VAL A 112 -3.80 -19.70 17.41
CA VAL A 112 -3.75 -19.19 18.79
C VAL A 112 -5.11 -19.30 19.47
N LEU A 113 -6.20 -18.99 18.77
CA LEU A 113 -7.56 -19.10 19.31
C LEU A 113 -7.95 -20.56 19.61
N LEU A 114 -7.55 -21.51 18.77
CA LEU A 114 -7.72 -22.94 19.08
C LEU A 114 -6.95 -23.30 20.36
N VAL A 115 -5.67 -22.95 20.46
CA VAL A 115 -4.87 -23.23 21.66
C VAL A 115 -5.48 -22.60 22.92
N LEU A 116 -5.90 -21.34 22.85
CA LEU A 116 -6.54 -20.67 23.99
C LEU A 116 -7.86 -21.34 24.39
N SER A 117 -8.70 -21.68 23.42
CA SER A 117 -10.00 -22.32 23.68
C SER A 117 -9.91 -23.76 24.21
N ALA A 118 -8.75 -24.41 24.11
CA ALA A 118 -8.51 -25.72 24.72
C ALA A 118 -8.40 -25.65 26.25
N ILE A 119 -8.12 -24.47 26.81
CA ILE A 119 -8.08 -24.25 28.25
C ILE A 119 -9.52 -24.10 28.78
N PRO A 120 -9.95 -24.86 29.80
CA PRO A 120 -11.34 -24.89 30.26
C PRO A 120 -11.92 -23.51 30.60
N ILE A 121 -11.13 -22.62 31.20
CA ILE A 121 -11.57 -21.26 31.55
C ILE A 121 -11.87 -20.40 30.31
N PHE A 122 -11.17 -20.64 29.20
CA PHE A 122 -11.26 -19.90 27.94
C PHE A 122 -12.09 -20.64 26.89
N TRP A 123 -12.79 -21.71 27.29
CA TRP A 123 -13.54 -22.51 26.34
C TRP A 123 -14.70 -21.71 25.75
N SER A 124 -14.76 -21.69 24.42
CA SER A 124 -15.86 -21.11 23.66
C SER A 124 -16.18 -22.02 22.47
N PRO A 125 -17.46 -22.33 22.22
CA PRO A 125 -17.84 -23.23 21.12
C PRO A 125 -17.63 -22.61 19.73
N PHE A 126 -17.58 -21.28 19.61
CA PHE A 126 -17.47 -20.57 18.32
C PHE A 126 -16.42 -19.46 18.40
N LEU A 127 -15.36 -19.59 17.59
CA LEU A 127 -14.24 -18.64 17.58
C LEU A 127 -14.33 -17.60 16.44
N ALA A 128 -15.39 -17.64 15.62
CA ALA A 128 -15.61 -16.67 14.54
C ALA A 128 -15.61 -15.23 15.07
N ILE A 129 -16.29 -14.99 16.19
CA ILE A 129 -16.39 -13.68 16.84
C ILE A 129 -15.00 -13.24 17.30
N SER A 130 -14.24 -14.14 17.93
CA SER A 130 -12.86 -13.88 18.36
C SER A 130 -11.95 -13.51 17.19
N LEU A 131 -12.09 -14.19 16.06
CA LEU A 131 -11.30 -13.88 14.86
C LEU A 131 -11.63 -12.49 14.29
N VAL A 132 -12.91 -12.09 14.30
CA VAL A 132 -13.31 -10.72 13.91
C VAL A 132 -12.74 -9.68 14.86
N PHE A 133 -12.82 -9.92 16.18
CA PHE A 133 -12.23 -9.02 17.17
C PHE A 133 -10.71 -8.92 17.06
N MET A 134 -10.04 -10.02 16.71
CA MET A 134 -8.61 -10.01 16.39
C MET A 134 -8.30 -9.10 15.21
N LEU A 135 -9.06 -9.19 14.10
CA LEU A 135 -8.87 -8.31 12.95
C LEU A 135 -9.06 -6.83 13.32
N VAL A 136 -10.10 -6.52 14.08
CA VAL A 136 -10.35 -5.15 14.54
C VAL A 136 -9.26 -4.66 15.50
N TYR A 137 -8.76 -5.54 16.36
CA TYR A 137 -7.64 -5.23 17.23
C TYR A 137 -6.38 -4.89 16.43
N VAL A 138 -5.95 -5.75 15.51
CA VAL A 138 -4.75 -5.48 14.70
C VAL A 138 -4.92 -4.18 13.90
N TRP A 139 -6.09 -3.98 13.28
CA TRP A 139 -6.39 -2.75 12.56
C TRP A 139 -6.30 -1.50 13.45
N SER A 140 -6.79 -1.57 14.70
CA SER A 140 -6.71 -0.45 15.65
C SER A 140 -5.28 -0.06 16.01
N ARG A 141 -4.32 -0.99 15.92
CA ARG A 141 -2.91 -0.77 16.23
C ARG A 141 -2.13 -0.28 15.02
N GLU A 142 -2.51 -0.71 13.82
CA GLU A 142 -1.94 -0.22 12.56
C GLU A 142 -2.35 1.24 12.26
N PHE A 143 -3.58 1.63 12.63
CA PHE A 143 -4.11 2.97 12.38
C PHE A 143 -4.55 3.70 13.66
N PRO A 144 -3.69 3.89 14.68
CA PRO A 144 -4.12 4.31 16.03
C PRO A 144 -4.76 5.70 16.07
N ASN A 145 -4.37 6.59 15.16
CA ASN A 145 -4.85 7.98 15.08
C ASN A 145 -6.08 8.16 14.17
N ALA A 146 -6.53 7.11 13.48
CA ALA A 146 -7.71 7.21 12.63
C ALA A 146 -8.97 7.51 13.48
N GLN A 147 -9.80 8.45 13.03
CA GLN A 147 -11.03 8.80 13.71
C GLN A 147 -12.19 7.94 13.20
N ILE A 148 -12.96 7.36 14.12
CA ILE A 148 -14.09 6.49 13.82
C ILE A 148 -15.32 7.01 14.52
N ASN A 149 -16.40 7.13 13.76
CA ASN A 149 -17.72 7.41 14.33
C ASN A 149 -18.40 6.09 14.70
N LEU A 150 -18.49 5.82 16.00
CA LEU A 150 -19.16 4.64 16.54
C LEU A 150 -20.67 4.84 16.46
N TYR A 151 -21.33 4.06 15.60
CA TYR A 151 -22.77 4.13 15.31
C TYR A 151 -23.31 5.53 14.97
N GLY A 152 -22.43 6.46 14.54
CA GLY A 152 -22.81 7.85 14.25
C GLY A 152 -23.03 8.73 15.49
N LEU A 153 -22.80 8.20 16.70
CA LEU A 153 -23.06 8.91 17.96
C LEU A 153 -21.80 9.56 18.54
N VAL A 154 -20.69 8.82 18.57
CA VAL A 154 -19.45 9.24 19.24
C VAL A 154 -18.26 9.06 18.31
N SER A 155 -17.43 10.09 18.17
CA SER A 155 -16.14 10.00 17.48
C SER A 155 -15.06 9.53 18.46
N LEU A 156 -14.34 8.47 18.10
CA LEU A 156 -13.27 7.90 18.91
C LEU A 156 -12.05 7.59 18.05
N LYS A 157 -10.86 7.66 18.65
CA LYS A 157 -9.63 7.20 18.01
C LYS A 157 -9.67 5.69 17.85
N ALA A 158 -9.22 5.20 16.71
CA ALA A 158 -9.24 3.77 16.37
C ALA A 158 -8.57 2.90 17.43
N PHE A 159 -7.51 3.39 18.08
CA PHE A 159 -6.87 2.72 19.21
C PHE A 159 -7.85 2.25 20.30
N TYR A 160 -8.91 3.01 20.57
CA TYR A 160 -9.92 2.68 21.59
C TYR A 160 -11.06 1.79 21.06
N LEU A 161 -11.13 1.54 19.76
CA LEU A 161 -12.25 0.82 19.14
C LEU A 161 -12.50 -0.57 19.74
N PRO A 162 -11.49 -1.46 19.92
CA PRO A 162 -11.75 -2.80 20.46
C PRO A 162 -12.32 -2.75 21.87
N TRP A 163 -11.86 -1.80 22.69
CA TRP A 163 -12.31 -1.59 24.06
C TRP A 163 -13.70 -0.97 24.13
N ALA A 164 -14.01 -0.02 23.24
CA ALA A 164 -15.35 0.55 23.12
C ALA A 164 -16.37 -0.51 22.70
N MET A 165 -16.02 -1.38 21.74
CA MET A 165 -16.87 -2.50 21.32
C MET A 165 -17.05 -3.52 22.44
N PHE A 166 -15.98 -3.84 23.19
CA PHE A 166 -16.05 -4.71 24.35
C PHE A 166 -17.00 -4.15 25.43
N ALA A 167 -16.90 -2.85 25.74
CA ALA A 167 -17.78 -2.19 26.71
C ALA A 167 -19.26 -2.18 26.24
N LEU A 168 -19.50 -1.98 24.94
CA LEU A 168 -20.86 -2.08 24.40
C LEU A 168 -21.42 -3.49 24.51
N ASP A 169 -20.62 -4.52 24.26
CA ASP A 169 -21.07 -5.91 24.41
C ASP A 169 -21.41 -6.24 25.88
N VAL A 170 -20.74 -5.61 26.85
CA VAL A 170 -21.16 -5.67 28.28
C VAL A 170 -22.54 -5.05 28.47
N ILE A 171 -22.79 -3.87 27.90
CA ILE A 171 -24.07 -3.16 28.01
C ILE A 171 -25.21 -3.96 27.35
N PHE A 172 -24.95 -4.58 26.20
CA PHE A 172 -25.93 -5.39 25.47
C PHE A 172 -26.05 -6.83 25.99
N GLY A 173 -25.32 -7.21 27.05
CA GLY A 173 -25.35 -8.56 27.62
C GLY A 173 -24.83 -9.65 26.69
N SER A 174 -23.94 -9.30 25.75
CA SER A 174 -23.33 -10.24 24.81
C SER A 174 -22.19 -11.04 25.46
N PRO A 175 -21.90 -12.26 24.97
CA PRO A 175 -20.81 -13.07 25.52
C PRO A 175 -19.46 -12.38 25.35
N LEU A 176 -18.78 -12.14 26.47
CA LEU A 176 -17.54 -11.35 26.52
C LEU A 176 -16.28 -12.16 26.22
N MET A 177 -16.31 -13.46 26.53
CA MET A 177 -15.12 -14.32 26.42
C MET A 177 -14.56 -14.39 25.00
N PRO A 178 -15.40 -14.56 23.94
CA PRO A 178 -14.90 -14.53 22.57
C PRO A 178 -14.18 -13.22 22.21
N ASN A 179 -14.65 -12.08 22.73
CA ASN A 179 -14.05 -10.78 22.45
C ASN A 179 -12.66 -10.65 23.10
N LEU A 180 -12.54 -11.07 24.36
CA LEU A 180 -11.25 -11.09 25.08
C LEU A 180 -10.23 -11.98 24.36
N LEU A 181 -10.65 -13.17 23.94
CA LEU A 181 -9.79 -14.07 23.16
C LEU A 181 -9.29 -13.44 21.87
N GLY A 182 -10.17 -12.71 21.16
CA GLY A 182 -9.78 -11.95 19.96
C GLY A 182 -8.74 -10.87 20.25
N ILE A 183 -8.92 -10.10 21.33
CA ILE A 183 -7.97 -9.07 21.77
C ILE A 183 -6.62 -9.69 22.13
N ILE A 184 -6.61 -10.80 22.89
CA ILE A 184 -5.39 -11.50 23.28
C ILE A 184 -4.66 -12.03 22.04
N ALA A 185 -5.36 -12.71 21.14
CA ALA A 185 -4.77 -13.25 19.91
C ALA A 185 -4.21 -12.13 19.01
N GLY A 186 -4.93 -11.01 18.89
CA GLY A 186 -4.50 -9.85 18.12
C GLY A 186 -3.27 -9.17 18.74
N HIS A 187 -3.26 -9.04 20.07
CA HIS A 187 -2.13 -8.48 20.79
C HIS A 187 -0.89 -9.37 20.68
N LEU A 188 -1.05 -10.69 20.80
CA LEU A 188 0.05 -11.64 20.65
C LEU A 188 0.66 -11.56 19.24
N TYR A 189 -0.18 -11.51 18.20
CA TYR A 189 0.31 -11.33 16.83
C TYR A 189 1.08 -10.01 16.66
N TYR A 190 0.49 -8.89 17.10
CA TYR A 190 1.11 -7.57 17.00
C TYR A 190 2.41 -7.47 17.81
N PHE A 191 2.44 -8.09 18.99
CA PHE A 191 3.63 -8.16 19.83
C PHE A 191 4.78 -8.87 19.12
N LEU A 192 4.52 -10.04 18.55
CA LEU A 192 5.56 -10.86 17.91
C LEU A 192 6.04 -10.31 16.56
N THR A 193 5.18 -9.58 15.83
CA THR A 193 5.51 -9.06 14.49
C THR A 193 6.00 -7.62 14.48
N VAL A 194 5.58 -6.79 15.45
CA VAL A 194 5.91 -5.35 15.48
C VAL A 194 6.72 -5.01 16.73
N LEU A 195 6.20 -5.28 17.93
CA LEU A 195 6.84 -4.81 19.17
C LEU A 195 8.17 -5.51 19.47
N HIS A 196 8.22 -6.84 19.33
CA HIS A 196 9.41 -7.62 19.61
C HIS A 196 10.56 -7.29 18.65
N PRO A 197 10.34 -7.15 17.32
CA PRO A 197 11.38 -6.65 16.42
C PRO A 197 11.86 -5.24 16.72
N LEU A 198 10.94 -4.32 17.08
CA LEU A 198 11.30 -2.94 17.44
C LEU A 198 12.12 -2.86 18.73
N ALA A 199 11.95 -3.81 19.66
CA ALA A 199 12.73 -3.91 20.88
C ALA A 199 14.12 -4.55 20.69
N GLY A 200 14.57 -4.75 19.44
CA GLY A 200 15.85 -5.40 19.11
C GLY A 200 15.77 -6.93 19.02
N GLY A 201 14.57 -7.51 19.09
CA GLY A 201 14.33 -8.93 18.89
C GLY A 201 14.34 -9.34 17.41
N LYS A 202 14.51 -10.64 17.14
CA LYS A 202 14.35 -11.17 15.77
C LYS A 202 12.87 -11.17 15.36
N ASN A 203 12.59 -11.04 14.07
CA ASN A 203 11.25 -11.25 13.52
C ASN A 203 10.95 -12.76 13.47
N ILE A 204 10.24 -13.26 14.49
CA ILE A 204 9.96 -14.69 14.71
C ILE A 204 8.84 -15.18 13.78
N LEU A 205 7.87 -14.33 13.45
CA LEU A 205 6.69 -14.68 12.64
C LEU A 205 6.86 -14.27 11.18
N LYS A 206 7.90 -14.77 10.51
CA LYS A 206 8.00 -14.66 9.05
C LYS A 206 6.99 -15.59 8.38
N THR A 207 6.33 -15.09 7.33
CA THR A 207 5.36 -15.88 6.54
C THR A 207 6.03 -17.12 5.94
N PRO A 208 5.51 -18.32 6.20
CA PRO A 208 6.06 -19.55 5.63
C PRO A 208 6.01 -19.56 4.10
N VAL A 209 7.05 -20.10 3.48
CA VAL A 209 7.16 -20.20 2.01
C VAL A 209 6.00 -20.98 1.39
N TRP A 210 5.43 -21.96 2.10
CA TRP A 210 4.28 -22.73 1.60
C TRP A 210 3.01 -21.88 1.46
N ILE A 211 2.84 -20.82 2.27
CA ILE A 211 1.70 -19.90 2.17
C ILE A 211 1.85 -19.02 0.93
N HIS A 212 3.05 -18.51 0.68
CA HIS A 212 3.35 -17.82 -0.58
C HIS A 212 3.04 -18.74 -1.77
N LYS A 213 3.52 -20.00 -1.74
CA LYS A 213 3.22 -20.99 -2.79
C LYS A 213 1.71 -21.25 -2.95
N LEU A 214 0.95 -21.32 -1.86
CA LEU A 214 -0.50 -21.50 -1.89
C LEU A 214 -1.19 -20.30 -2.53
N VAL A 215 -0.89 -19.09 -2.08
CA VAL A 215 -1.47 -17.85 -2.58
C VAL A 215 -1.15 -17.65 -4.07
N THR A 216 0.10 -17.92 -4.48
CA THR A 216 0.51 -17.89 -5.89
C THR A 216 -0.18 -18.97 -6.71
N ARG A 217 -0.29 -20.22 -6.20
CA ARG A 217 -0.96 -21.33 -6.89
C ARG A 217 -2.44 -21.05 -7.12
N TRP A 218 -3.11 -20.44 -6.15
CA TRP A 218 -4.54 -20.12 -6.23
C TRP A 218 -4.81 -18.73 -6.84
N ARG A 219 -3.76 -18.00 -7.27
CA ARG A 219 -3.83 -16.62 -7.79
C ARG A 219 -4.62 -15.67 -6.88
N ILE A 220 -4.60 -15.92 -5.57
CA ILE A 220 -5.34 -15.13 -4.58
C ILE A 220 -4.60 -13.80 -4.42
N GLY A 221 -5.18 -12.70 -4.88
CA GLY A 221 -4.54 -11.39 -4.85
C GLY A 221 -3.44 -11.20 -5.91
N ALA A 222 -3.28 -12.16 -6.83
CA ALA A 222 -2.43 -11.97 -8.00
C ALA A 222 -3.08 -10.95 -8.95
N PRO A 223 -2.31 -10.02 -9.56
CA PRO A 223 -2.82 -9.26 -10.68
C PRO A 223 -3.31 -10.24 -11.77
N PRO A 224 -4.33 -9.87 -12.55
CA PRO A 224 -4.82 -10.71 -13.63
C PRO A 224 -3.64 -11.19 -14.48
N PRO A 225 -3.60 -12.47 -14.87
CA PRO A 225 -2.51 -12.98 -15.69
C PRO A 225 -2.40 -12.08 -16.92
N VAL A 226 -1.24 -11.44 -17.07
CA VAL A 226 -0.86 -10.88 -18.35
C VAL A 226 -0.84 -12.09 -19.29
N SER A 227 -1.86 -12.22 -20.14
CA SER A 227 -1.89 -13.26 -21.16
C SER A 227 -0.57 -13.15 -21.92
N ARG A 228 0.28 -14.17 -21.79
CA ARG A 228 1.35 -14.44 -22.75
C ARG A 228 0.66 -14.84 -24.07
N GLY A 229 0.16 -13.83 -24.77
CA GLY A 229 -0.19 -13.92 -26.18
C GLY A 229 1.10 -13.81 -27.00
N GLN A 230 1.13 -14.56 -28.09
CA GLN A 230 2.16 -14.67 -29.11
C GLN A 230 2.83 -13.34 -29.52
N PRO A 231 4.05 -13.39 -30.08
CA PRO A 231 4.73 -12.21 -30.59
C PRO A 231 3.91 -11.64 -31.75
N ALA A 232 3.24 -10.51 -31.50
CA ALA A 232 2.51 -9.77 -32.51
C ALA A 232 3.07 -8.36 -32.56
N ASN A 233 3.58 -8.04 -33.74
CA ASN A 233 4.12 -6.76 -34.15
C ASN A 233 3.22 -5.58 -33.80
N ASN A 234 3.89 -4.46 -33.54
CA ASN A 234 3.43 -3.07 -33.66
C ASN A 234 2.52 -2.52 -32.54
N ALA A 235 3.14 -1.63 -31.76
CA ALA A 235 2.64 -0.30 -31.41
C ALA A 235 1.11 -0.11 -31.35
N GLN A 236 0.49 -0.33 -30.19
CA GLN A 236 -0.63 0.48 -29.70
C GLN A 236 -0.97 0.15 -28.23
N GLN A 237 -0.86 1.15 -27.36
CA GLN A 237 -1.59 1.36 -26.10
C GLN A 237 -1.32 0.47 -24.86
N ASP A 238 -0.25 0.85 -24.17
CA ASP A 238 -0.12 0.74 -22.71
C ASP A 238 -1.21 1.60 -22.00
N ARG A 239 -2.18 0.97 -21.32
CA ARG A 239 -3.18 1.67 -20.50
C ARG A 239 -2.65 1.91 -19.08
N GLY A 240 -1.53 2.63 -18.99
CA GLY A 240 -1.13 3.36 -17.78
C GLY A 240 -2.04 4.58 -17.55
N HIS A 241 -2.17 5.03 -16.31
CA HIS A 241 -2.78 6.33 -16.00
C HIS A 241 -1.90 7.43 -16.60
N HIS A 242 -2.19 7.86 -17.84
CA HIS A 242 -1.43 8.90 -18.52
C HIS A 242 -1.86 10.27 -17.98
N LEU A 243 -0.90 11.08 -17.54
CA LEU A 243 -1.07 12.53 -17.44
C LEU A 243 -0.77 13.12 -18.82
N SER A 244 -1.41 14.24 -19.18
CA SER A 244 -1.10 14.91 -20.46
C SER A 244 0.26 15.58 -20.42
N ALA A 245 0.66 16.09 -19.25
CA ALA A 245 2.02 16.56 -18.98
C ALA A 245 2.34 16.51 -17.47
N SER A 246 3.61 16.39 -17.12
CA SER A 246 4.08 16.46 -15.73
C SER A 246 5.43 17.16 -15.62
N ALA A 247 5.68 17.81 -14.49
CA ALA A 247 6.97 18.41 -14.20
C ALA A 247 7.28 18.36 -12.70
N ILE A 248 8.56 18.36 -12.38
CA ILE A 248 9.09 18.53 -11.02
C ILE A 248 9.97 19.78 -11.08
N ILE A 249 9.63 20.75 -10.23
CA ILE A 249 10.28 22.07 -10.23
C ILE A 249 10.72 22.37 -8.80
N GLY A 250 11.95 22.81 -8.61
CA GLY A 250 12.45 23.27 -7.31
C GLY A 250 11.70 24.51 -6.81
N HIS A 251 11.78 24.76 -5.50
CA HIS A 251 11.23 25.96 -4.88
C HIS A 251 11.85 27.27 -5.40
N ASP A 252 13.04 27.18 -6.01
CA ASP A 252 13.78 28.26 -6.67
C ASP A 252 13.37 28.47 -8.16
N GLY A 253 12.43 27.67 -8.67
CA GLY A 253 12.01 27.69 -10.07
C GLY A 253 12.89 26.87 -11.01
N SER A 254 13.88 26.12 -10.49
CA SER A 254 14.72 25.23 -11.29
C SER A 254 13.94 23.98 -11.77
N ILE A 255 14.11 23.58 -13.03
CA ILE A 255 13.42 22.40 -13.58
C ILE A 255 14.23 21.15 -13.24
N TRP A 256 13.63 20.21 -12.50
CA TRP A 256 14.27 18.94 -12.13
C TRP A 256 13.89 17.82 -13.09
N ALA A 257 12.64 17.82 -13.57
CA ALA A 257 12.16 16.92 -14.61
C ALA A 257 10.93 17.53 -15.30
N GLN A 258 10.77 17.32 -16.60
CA GLN A 258 9.57 17.74 -17.32
C GLN A 258 9.24 16.75 -18.45
N SER A 259 7.96 16.53 -18.71
CA SER A 259 7.50 15.81 -19.89
C SER A 259 7.68 16.68 -21.14
N SER A 260 7.88 16.07 -22.31
CA SER A 260 8.03 16.78 -23.60
C SER A 260 6.82 17.65 -23.98
N SER A 261 5.64 17.33 -23.45
CA SER A 261 4.39 18.08 -23.60
C SER A 261 4.15 19.13 -22.52
N PHE A 262 5.09 19.36 -21.59
CA PHE A 262 4.91 20.32 -20.51
C PHE A 262 5.06 21.77 -21.02
N PRO A 263 4.07 22.65 -20.78
CA PRO A 263 4.14 24.04 -21.22
C PRO A 263 5.30 24.81 -20.56
N GLN A 264 6.00 25.68 -21.30
CA GLN A 264 7.04 26.55 -20.75
C GLN A 264 6.46 27.54 -19.74
N PHE A 265 6.83 27.40 -18.47
CA PHE A 265 6.38 28.28 -17.38
C PHE A 265 7.34 29.47 -17.21
N LYS A 266 6.84 30.54 -16.56
CA LYS A 266 7.65 31.70 -16.18
C LYS A 266 8.06 31.60 -14.72
N ALA A 267 9.28 32.02 -14.36
CA ALA A 267 9.76 32.01 -12.96
C ALA A 267 8.82 32.74 -11.99
N GLN A 268 8.13 33.78 -12.47
CA GLN A 268 7.16 34.55 -11.69
C GLN A 268 5.92 33.72 -11.29
N GLU A 269 5.50 32.76 -12.12
CA GLU A 269 4.37 31.85 -11.83
C GLU A 269 4.70 30.93 -10.65
N VAL A 270 5.96 30.48 -10.52
CA VAL A 270 6.41 29.63 -9.41
C VAL A 270 6.41 30.41 -8.09
N THR A 271 6.86 31.67 -8.12
CA THR A 271 6.83 32.55 -6.94
C THR A 271 5.40 32.77 -6.43
N ASP A 272 4.45 33.00 -7.33
CA ASP A 272 3.04 33.21 -6.97
C ASP A 272 2.40 31.93 -6.41
N ILE A 273 2.77 30.75 -6.94
CA ILE A 273 2.35 29.43 -6.41
C ILE A 273 2.91 29.19 -5.01
N MET A 274 4.18 29.50 -4.78
CA MET A 274 4.81 29.37 -3.47
C MET A 274 4.16 30.29 -2.44
N LYS A 275 3.81 31.51 -2.87
CA LYS A 275 3.08 32.46 -2.03
C LYS A 275 1.66 31.98 -1.68
N ASP A 276 0.95 31.28 -2.58
CA ASP A 276 -0.35 30.66 -2.26
C ASP A 276 -0.25 29.46 -1.31
N PHE A 277 0.88 28.75 -1.32
CA PHE A 277 1.13 27.71 -0.32
C PHE A 277 1.39 28.30 1.08
N ASP A 278 1.98 29.49 1.16
CA ASP A 278 2.26 30.18 2.42
C ASP A 278 1.05 31.02 2.90
N GLU A 279 0.29 31.60 1.98
CA GLU A 279 -0.97 32.34 2.20
C GLU A 279 -2.11 31.71 1.38
N PRO A 280 -2.81 30.69 1.92
CA PRO A 280 -3.87 29.99 1.21
C PRO A 280 -4.97 30.94 0.71
N GLY A 281 -5.12 31.06 -0.62
CA GLY A 281 -6.12 31.92 -1.25
C GLY A 281 -5.55 33.14 -1.98
N HIS A 282 -4.22 33.32 -1.98
CA HIS A 282 -3.52 34.35 -2.76
C HIS A 282 -3.81 34.26 -4.26
N LEU A 283 -3.90 33.03 -4.81
CA LEU A 283 -4.19 32.76 -6.22
C LEU A 283 -5.68 32.63 -6.55
N ALA A 284 -6.58 32.64 -5.56
CA ALA A 284 -8.02 32.54 -5.79
C ALA A 284 -8.62 33.72 -6.59
N PRO A 285 -8.30 35.00 -6.31
CA PRO A 285 -8.85 36.14 -7.06
C PRO A 285 -8.17 36.37 -8.42
N THR A 286 -6.88 36.04 -8.55
CA THR A 286 -6.08 36.28 -9.78
C THR A 286 -6.11 35.08 -10.73
N GLY A 287 -6.26 33.86 -10.21
CA GLY A 287 -6.18 32.59 -10.93
C GLY A 287 -4.75 32.06 -11.04
N LEU A 288 -4.60 30.74 -11.11
CA LEU A 288 -3.32 30.07 -11.32
C LEU A 288 -2.91 30.20 -12.78
N HIS A 289 -1.80 30.86 -13.07
CA HIS A 289 -1.27 30.98 -14.43
C HIS A 289 -0.15 29.96 -14.64
N LEU A 290 -0.26 29.14 -15.68
CA LEU A 290 0.81 28.25 -16.14
C LEU A 290 0.99 28.43 -17.63
N ALA A 291 2.19 28.86 -18.04
CA ALA A 291 2.54 29.07 -19.44
C ALA A 291 1.57 29.99 -20.21
N GLY A 292 1.11 31.05 -19.55
CA GLY A 292 0.14 32.01 -20.12
C GLY A 292 -1.31 31.53 -20.14
N ALA A 293 -1.61 30.30 -19.71
CA ALA A 293 -2.97 29.82 -19.52
C ALA A 293 -3.46 30.07 -18.08
N LYS A 294 -4.62 30.73 -17.94
CA LYS A 294 -5.28 30.93 -16.65
C LYS A 294 -6.15 29.71 -16.28
N TYR A 295 -5.87 29.14 -15.10
CA TYR A 295 -6.62 28.07 -14.46
C TYR A 295 -7.40 28.66 -13.27
N MET A 296 -8.65 28.27 -13.11
CA MET A 296 -9.46 28.61 -11.95
C MET A 296 -9.00 27.77 -10.76
N VAL A 297 -8.53 28.41 -9.69
CA VAL A 297 -8.10 27.70 -8.48
C VAL A 297 -9.32 27.07 -7.81
N ILE A 298 -9.21 25.78 -7.50
CA ILE A 298 -10.19 25.01 -6.73
C ILE A 298 -9.53 24.65 -5.40
N GLN A 299 -10.33 24.66 -4.33
CA GLN A 299 -9.87 24.36 -2.98
C GLN A 299 -9.14 23.00 -2.92
N GLY A 300 -7.84 23.06 -2.63
CA GLY A 300 -6.98 21.92 -2.31
C GLY A 300 -6.71 21.84 -0.80
N GLU A 301 -5.77 20.99 -0.39
CA GLU A 301 -5.37 20.87 1.02
C GLU A 301 -4.45 22.05 1.40
N PRO A 302 -4.82 22.88 2.40
CA PRO A 302 -4.05 24.06 2.77
C PRO A 302 -2.57 23.72 3.06
N GLY A 303 -1.65 24.42 2.41
CA GLY A 303 -0.20 24.23 2.58
C GLY A 303 0.40 22.98 1.94
N ALA A 304 -0.41 22.11 1.29
CA ALA A 304 0.05 20.84 0.74
C ALA A 304 -0.30 20.65 -0.75
N VAL A 305 -1.51 21.05 -1.19
CA VAL A 305 -1.97 20.82 -2.56
C VAL A 305 -2.75 22.02 -3.10
N ILE A 306 -2.41 22.47 -4.30
CA ILE A 306 -3.17 23.46 -5.09
C ILE A 306 -3.75 22.76 -6.32
N ARG A 307 -5.01 23.06 -6.66
CA ARG A 307 -5.69 22.51 -7.84
C ARG A 307 -6.19 23.63 -8.73
N GLY A 308 -5.96 23.51 -10.04
CA GLY A 308 -6.44 24.44 -11.05
C GLY A 308 -7.33 23.73 -12.07
N LYS A 309 -8.45 24.35 -12.47
CA LYS A 309 -9.35 23.83 -13.51
C LYS A 309 -9.41 24.78 -14.69
N LYS A 310 -9.35 24.24 -15.91
CA LYS A 310 -9.47 24.99 -17.17
C LYS A 310 -10.27 24.15 -18.18
N GLY A 311 -11.55 24.46 -18.34
CA GLY A 311 -12.46 23.71 -19.23
C GLY A 311 -12.64 22.25 -18.78
N SER A 312 -12.38 21.31 -19.69
CA SER A 312 -12.38 19.86 -19.45
C SER A 312 -11.06 19.32 -18.86
N GLY A 313 -9.99 20.12 -18.87
CA GLY A 313 -8.69 19.78 -18.28
C GLY A 313 -8.44 20.45 -16.93
N GLY A 314 -7.33 20.08 -16.30
CA GLY A 314 -6.89 20.71 -15.06
C GLY A 314 -5.45 20.39 -14.70
N VAL A 315 -5.01 20.99 -13.60
CA VAL A 315 -3.66 20.84 -13.06
C VAL A 315 -3.73 20.59 -11.55
N THR A 316 -2.91 19.68 -11.07
CA THR A 316 -2.71 19.43 -9.65
C THR A 316 -1.25 19.70 -9.31
N ILE A 317 -1.02 20.53 -8.29
CA ILE A 317 0.31 20.91 -7.80
C ILE A 317 0.42 20.46 -6.35
N LYS A 318 1.46 19.68 -6.04
CA LYS A 318 1.76 19.25 -4.67
C LYS A 318 3.10 19.84 -4.21
N LYS A 319 3.10 20.49 -3.05
CA LYS A 319 4.33 20.96 -2.39
C LYS A 319 4.98 19.78 -1.67
N THR A 320 6.27 19.59 -1.92
CA THR A 320 7.13 18.68 -1.16
C THR A 320 8.12 19.49 -0.33
N GLY A 321 9.00 18.84 0.43
CA GLY A 321 9.98 19.56 1.25
C GLY A 321 10.94 20.46 0.45
N GLN A 322 11.20 20.13 -0.82
CA GLN A 322 12.22 20.81 -1.65
C GLN A 322 11.77 21.13 -3.08
N ALA A 323 10.62 20.61 -3.54
CA ALA A 323 10.11 20.81 -4.89
C ALA A 323 8.58 20.84 -4.97
N LEU A 324 8.09 21.37 -6.07
CA LEU A 324 6.72 21.35 -6.53
C LEU A 324 6.55 20.27 -7.60
N VAL A 325 5.56 19.40 -7.43
CA VAL A 325 5.22 18.36 -8.41
C VAL A 325 3.94 18.78 -9.14
N PHE A 326 4.05 18.90 -10.46
CA PHE A 326 2.98 19.29 -11.37
C PHE A 326 2.44 18.07 -12.12
N GLY A 327 1.12 17.91 -12.11
CA GLY A 327 0.40 17.00 -13.00
C GLY A 327 -0.69 17.74 -13.76
N VAL A 328 -0.53 17.83 -15.07
CA VAL A 328 -1.56 18.36 -15.99
C VAL A 328 -2.31 17.19 -16.58
N TYR A 329 -3.63 17.32 -16.68
CA TYR A 329 -4.49 16.31 -17.27
C TYR A 329 -5.51 16.95 -18.21
N GLU A 330 -5.83 16.21 -19.28
CA GLU A 330 -6.89 16.52 -20.23
C GLU A 330 -7.82 15.30 -20.36
N GLU A 331 -9.03 15.48 -20.92
CA GLU A 331 -9.92 14.35 -21.17
C GLU A 331 -9.24 13.29 -22.06
N PRO A 332 -9.36 11.99 -21.72
CA PRO A 332 -10.37 11.37 -20.84
C PRO A 332 -9.94 11.20 -19.37
N VAL A 333 -8.86 11.82 -18.93
CA VAL A 333 -8.28 11.63 -17.59
C VAL A 333 -9.07 12.45 -16.56
N THR A 334 -9.57 11.78 -15.52
CA THR A 334 -10.37 12.45 -14.48
C THR A 334 -9.47 13.09 -13.41
N PRO A 335 -9.92 14.17 -12.72
CA PRO A 335 -9.15 14.81 -11.65
C PRO A 335 -8.69 13.83 -10.55
N GLY A 336 -9.51 12.81 -10.25
CA GLY A 336 -9.18 11.78 -9.26
C GLY A 336 -8.02 10.87 -9.67
N GLN A 337 -7.85 10.59 -10.97
CA GLN A 337 -6.71 9.82 -11.47
C GLN A 337 -5.43 10.64 -11.45
N CYS A 338 -5.50 11.94 -11.77
CA CYS A 338 -4.35 12.84 -11.65
C CYS A 338 -3.89 12.95 -10.19
N ASN A 339 -4.83 13.15 -9.26
CA ASN A 339 -4.53 13.18 -7.83
C ASN A 339 -3.88 11.88 -7.35
N MET A 340 -4.30 10.71 -7.84
CA MET A 340 -3.62 9.46 -7.48
C MET A 340 -2.17 9.40 -7.98
N VAL A 341 -1.86 9.94 -9.16
CA VAL A 341 -0.49 9.94 -9.69
C VAL A 341 0.39 10.95 -8.93
N VAL A 342 -0.12 12.16 -8.70
CA VAL A 342 0.64 13.25 -8.04
C VAL A 342 0.72 13.05 -6.51
N GLU A 343 -0.34 12.54 -5.88
CA GLU A 343 -0.43 12.42 -4.41
C GLU A 343 0.04 11.06 -3.88
N ARG A 344 -0.11 9.95 -4.62
CA ARG A 344 0.21 8.57 -4.16
C ARG A 344 1.44 7.93 -4.79
N SER A 345 2.24 8.63 -5.60
CA SER A 345 3.48 8.03 -6.10
C SER A 345 4.38 7.62 -4.92
N PRO A 346 4.60 6.31 -4.67
CA PRO A 346 5.38 5.81 -3.53
C PRO A 346 6.87 6.14 -3.63
N LEU A 347 7.28 6.78 -4.73
CA LEU A 347 8.64 7.17 -5.04
C LEU A 347 9.00 8.57 -4.51
N LEU A 348 8.04 9.36 -4.00
CA LEU A 348 8.29 10.76 -3.59
C LEU A 348 9.35 10.94 -2.48
N PRO A 349 9.53 10.03 -1.50
CA PRO A 349 10.64 10.10 -0.57
C PRO A 349 11.94 9.49 -1.12
N LEU A 350 11.86 8.58 -2.10
CA LEU A 350 13.00 7.85 -2.67
C LEU A 350 13.66 8.62 -3.83
N LEU A 351 12.90 9.44 -4.58
CA LEU A 351 13.43 10.37 -5.58
C LEU A 351 14.04 11.63 -4.95
N ALA A 352 13.85 11.85 -3.64
CA ALA A 352 14.42 12.97 -2.89
C ALA A 352 15.90 12.73 -2.47
N MET A 353 16.56 11.71 -3.01
CA MET A 353 18.03 11.71 -3.07
C MET A 353 18.46 12.67 -4.18
N MET A 354 18.44 13.97 -3.88
CA MET A 354 18.82 15.01 -4.82
C MET A 354 20.31 14.87 -5.18
N PHE A 355 20.59 14.30 -6.35
CA PHE A 355 21.87 14.55 -7.01
C PHE A 355 21.90 16.02 -7.43
N LYS A 356 23.01 16.71 -7.20
CA LYS A 356 23.18 18.04 -7.78
C LYS A 356 23.28 17.88 -9.31
N ALA A 357 22.71 18.80 -10.09
CA ALA A 357 22.81 18.76 -11.56
C ALA A 357 24.27 18.66 -12.06
N GLN A 358 25.21 19.21 -11.28
CA GLN A 358 26.64 19.12 -11.51
C GLN A 358 27.19 17.69 -11.32
N GLU A 359 26.71 16.94 -10.31
CA GLU A 359 27.12 15.55 -10.07
C GLU A 359 26.74 14.64 -11.24
N VAL A 360 25.56 14.84 -11.83
CA VAL A 360 25.12 14.07 -13.01
C VAL A 360 25.93 14.45 -14.26
N THR A 361 26.26 15.72 -14.42
CA THR A 361 27.11 16.20 -15.52
C THR A 361 28.51 15.60 -15.44
N ASP A 362 29.10 15.55 -14.25
CA ASP A 362 30.44 14.98 -14.04
C ASP A 362 30.45 13.46 -14.30
N ILE A 363 29.37 12.76 -13.94
CA ILE A 363 29.18 11.32 -14.24
C ILE A 363 29.06 11.09 -15.75
N MET A 364 28.26 11.89 -16.46
CA MET A 364 28.14 11.77 -17.91
C MET A 364 29.48 12.04 -18.60
N LYS A 365 30.24 13.02 -18.10
CA LYS A 365 31.57 13.30 -18.61
C LYS A 365 32.57 12.17 -18.37
N ASP A 366 32.48 11.45 -17.25
CA ASP A 366 33.32 10.25 -17.01
C ASP A 366 32.92 9.05 -17.88
N PHE A 367 31.66 8.95 -18.31
CA PHE A 367 31.26 7.98 -19.32
C PHE A 367 31.81 8.32 -20.72
N ASP A 368 31.94 9.60 -21.05
CA ASP A 368 32.47 10.04 -22.34
C ASP A 368 34.02 10.09 -22.35
N GLU A 369 34.63 10.43 -21.22
CA GLU A 369 36.09 10.45 -20.96
C GLU A 369 36.43 9.56 -19.75
N PRO A 370 36.65 8.24 -19.95
CA PRO A 370 36.92 7.31 -18.86
C PRO A 370 38.12 7.75 -18.00
N GLY A 371 37.88 8.05 -16.72
CA GLY A 371 38.90 8.47 -15.77
C GLY A 371 38.82 9.95 -15.35
N HIS A 372 37.86 10.72 -15.87
CA HIS A 372 37.58 12.09 -15.46
C HIS A 372 37.31 12.22 -13.94
N LEU A 373 36.62 11.26 -13.35
CA LEU A 373 36.27 11.24 -11.92
C LEU A 373 37.32 10.58 -11.02
N ALA A 374 38.35 9.95 -11.58
CA ALA A 374 39.40 9.28 -10.80
C ALA A 374 40.19 10.23 -9.86
N PRO A 375 40.64 11.44 -10.29
CA PRO A 375 41.39 12.35 -9.42
C PRO A 375 40.50 13.14 -8.43
N THR A 376 39.24 13.41 -8.78
CA THR A 376 38.32 14.24 -7.97
C THR A 376 37.42 13.42 -7.04
N GLY A 377 37.12 12.17 -7.42
CA GLY A 377 36.20 11.27 -6.73
C GLY A 377 34.74 11.48 -7.20
N LEU A 378 33.95 10.40 -7.13
CA LEU A 378 32.54 10.39 -7.49
C LEU A 378 31.71 11.01 -6.36
N HIS A 379 31.03 12.12 -6.63
CA HIS A 379 30.14 12.78 -5.66
C HIS A 379 28.70 12.42 -5.96
N LEU A 380 27.99 11.90 -4.96
CA LEU A 380 26.60 11.48 -5.07
C LEU A 380 25.83 11.92 -3.84
N ALA A 381 24.85 12.81 -4.02
CA ALA A 381 24.00 13.32 -2.94
C ALA A 381 24.82 13.92 -1.77
N GLY A 382 25.91 14.62 -2.10
CA GLY A 382 26.84 15.21 -1.11
C GLY A 382 27.82 14.25 -0.45
N ALA A 383 27.81 12.95 -0.78
CA ALA A 383 28.80 11.97 -0.32
C ALA A 383 29.88 11.73 -1.39
N LYS A 384 31.16 11.76 -0.98
CA LYS A 384 32.31 11.42 -1.84
C LYS A 384 32.61 9.93 -1.80
N TYR A 385 32.70 9.31 -2.97
CA TYR A 385 33.07 7.93 -3.21
C TYR A 385 34.41 7.88 -3.97
N MET A 386 35.28 6.94 -3.60
CA MET A 386 36.51 6.68 -4.33
C MET A 386 36.20 5.88 -5.58
N VAL A 387 36.49 6.41 -6.77
CA VAL A 387 36.27 5.70 -8.03
C VAL A 387 37.18 4.47 -8.09
N ILE A 388 36.60 3.33 -8.42
CA ILE A 388 37.31 2.06 -8.62
C ILE A 388 37.08 1.58 -10.07
N GLN A 389 37.93 0.66 -10.53
CA GLN A 389 37.91 0.18 -11.90
C GLN A 389 36.54 -0.42 -12.27
N GLY A 390 35.87 0.24 -13.22
CA GLY A 390 34.65 -0.20 -13.90
C GLY A 390 34.91 -0.45 -15.39
N GLU A 391 33.84 -0.69 -16.15
CA GLU A 391 33.92 -0.89 -17.60
C GLU A 391 33.92 0.47 -18.32
N PRO A 392 34.96 0.83 -19.08
CA PRO A 392 35.07 2.13 -19.74
C PRO A 392 33.83 2.43 -20.61
N GLY A 393 33.19 3.56 -20.36
CA GLY A 393 32.02 4.01 -21.12
C GLY A 393 30.70 3.27 -20.81
N ALA A 394 30.71 2.24 -19.97
CA ALA A 394 29.52 1.45 -19.65
C ALA A 394 29.19 1.42 -18.15
N VAL A 395 30.19 1.29 -17.28
CA VAL A 395 29.99 1.11 -15.84
C VAL A 395 31.01 1.92 -15.02
N ILE A 396 30.52 2.78 -14.12
CA ILE A 396 31.32 3.50 -13.12
C ILE A 396 31.08 2.86 -11.76
N ARG A 397 32.14 2.66 -10.98
CA ARG A 397 32.06 2.08 -9.63
C ARG A 397 32.71 3.02 -8.63
N GLY A 398 32.09 3.20 -7.47
CA GLY A 398 32.59 4.00 -6.36
C GLY A 398 32.58 3.21 -5.05
N LYS A 399 33.58 3.40 -4.20
CA LYS A 399 33.68 2.78 -2.87
C LYS A 399 33.74 3.84 -1.77
N LYS A 400 33.02 3.60 -0.67
CA LYS A 400 33.01 4.47 0.52
C LYS A 400 32.90 3.61 1.79
N GLY A 401 34.04 3.36 2.46
CA GLY A 401 34.08 2.51 3.66
C GLY A 401 33.70 1.05 3.36
N SER A 402 32.74 0.51 4.12
CA SER A 402 32.14 -0.82 3.90
C SER A 402 31.05 -0.83 2.83
N GLY A 403 30.61 0.34 2.35
CA GLY A 403 29.62 0.48 1.28
C GLY A 403 30.23 0.97 -0.04
N GLY A 404 29.38 1.07 -1.06
CA GLY A 404 29.76 1.57 -2.37
C GLY A 404 28.58 1.78 -3.30
N VAL A 405 28.90 2.17 -4.53
CA VAL A 405 27.94 2.50 -5.57
C VAL A 405 28.41 1.97 -6.92
N THR A 406 27.47 1.54 -7.73
CA THR A 406 27.69 1.09 -9.11
C THR A 406 26.69 1.79 -10.00
N ILE A 407 27.18 2.41 -11.08
CA ILE A 407 26.41 3.20 -12.02
C ILE A 407 26.59 2.59 -13.40
N LYS A 408 25.49 2.27 -14.09
CA LYS A 408 25.51 1.79 -15.48
C LYS A 408 24.75 2.74 -16.38
N LYS A 409 25.35 3.10 -17.52
CA LYS A 409 24.74 3.92 -18.58
C LYS A 409 23.89 3.04 -19.49
N THR A 410 22.64 3.45 -19.74
CA THR A 410 21.76 2.89 -20.79
C THR A 410 21.58 3.92 -21.90
N GLY A 411 20.77 3.63 -22.93
CA GLY A 411 20.56 4.56 -24.05
C GLY A 411 19.84 5.86 -23.66
N GLN A 412 18.99 5.81 -22.63
CA GLN A 412 18.09 6.89 -22.21
C GLN A 412 18.09 7.12 -20.68
N ALA A 413 18.79 6.29 -19.90
CA ALA A 413 18.80 6.40 -18.43
C ALA A 413 20.15 6.03 -17.80
N LEU A 414 20.31 6.40 -16.53
CA LEU A 414 21.41 5.93 -15.67
C LEU A 414 20.83 5.02 -14.58
N VAL A 415 21.39 3.83 -14.44
CA VAL A 415 21.02 2.87 -13.38
C VAL A 415 22.01 2.99 -12.24
N PHE A 416 21.53 3.33 -11.05
CA PHE A 416 22.34 3.42 -9.83
C PHE A 416 22.02 2.26 -8.90
N GLY A 417 23.06 1.59 -8.38
CA GLY A 417 22.95 0.66 -7.26
C GLY A 417 23.89 1.07 -6.14
N VAL A 418 23.33 1.35 -4.98
CA VAL A 418 24.09 1.63 -3.75
C VAL A 418 24.02 0.40 -2.86
N TYR A 419 25.14 0.01 -2.25
CA TYR A 419 25.22 -1.13 -1.35
C TYR A 419 25.96 -0.79 -0.06
N GLU A 420 25.53 -1.44 1.02
CA GLU A 420 26.15 -1.43 2.35
C GLU A 420 26.11 -2.87 2.91
N GLU A 421 26.90 -3.17 3.94
CA GLU A 421 26.86 -4.48 4.59
C GLU A 421 25.45 -4.84 5.07
N PRO A 422 24.96 -6.08 4.84
CA PRO A 422 25.71 -7.28 4.45
C PRO A 422 25.81 -7.54 2.94
N VAL A 423 25.40 -6.61 2.08
CA VAL A 423 25.40 -6.80 0.62
C VAL A 423 26.81 -6.63 0.08
N THR A 424 27.31 -7.66 -0.60
CA THR A 424 28.67 -7.60 -1.18
C THR A 424 28.69 -6.76 -2.47
N PRO A 425 29.81 -6.09 -2.79
CA PRO A 425 29.97 -5.34 -4.04
C PRO A 425 29.62 -6.17 -5.29
N GLY A 426 30.00 -7.45 -5.32
CA GLY A 426 29.74 -8.34 -6.45
C GLY A 426 28.26 -8.61 -6.71
N GLN A 427 27.45 -8.71 -5.64
CA GLN A 427 26.00 -8.88 -5.77
C GLN A 427 25.33 -7.62 -6.31
N CYS A 428 25.74 -6.43 -5.84
CA CYS A 428 25.21 -5.17 -6.35
C CYS A 428 25.57 -4.96 -7.83
N ASN A 429 26.84 -5.19 -8.18
CA ASN A 429 27.32 -5.08 -9.56
C ASN A 429 26.51 -5.96 -10.51
N MET A 430 26.32 -7.24 -10.15
CA MET A 430 25.56 -8.18 -10.99
C MET A 430 24.11 -7.73 -11.22
N VAL A 431 23.46 -7.11 -10.23
CA VAL A 431 22.07 -6.64 -10.36
C VAL A 431 22.01 -5.39 -11.23
N VAL A 432 22.87 -4.41 -10.97
CA VAL A 432 22.92 -3.14 -11.73
C VAL A 432 23.29 -3.41 -13.19
N GLU A 433 24.26 -4.29 -13.42
CA GLU A 433 24.72 -4.63 -14.77
C GLU A 433 23.65 -5.37 -15.56
N ARG A 434 23.04 -6.43 -14.99
CA ARG A 434 21.96 -7.16 -15.65
C ARG A 434 20.73 -6.30 -15.91
N LEU A 435 20.41 -5.38 -14.98
CA LEU A 435 19.30 -4.46 -15.16
C LEU A 435 19.59 -3.46 -16.28
N GLY A 436 20.81 -2.92 -16.34
CA GLY A 436 21.20 -2.03 -17.44
C GLY A 436 21.25 -2.73 -18.79
N ASP A 437 21.78 -3.96 -18.86
CA ASP A 437 21.78 -4.75 -20.10
C ASP A 437 20.36 -5.04 -20.59
N TYR A 438 19.48 -5.43 -19.66
CA TYR A 438 18.08 -5.63 -19.97
C TYR A 438 17.42 -4.35 -20.49
N LEU A 439 17.72 -3.19 -19.92
CA LEU A 439 17.16 -1.91 -20.38
C LEU A 439 17.67 -1.54 -21.78
N ILE A 440 18.96 -1.76 -22.05
CA ILE A 440 19.55 -1.56 -23.39
C ILE A 440 18.88 -2.49 -24.42
N GLU A 441 18.66 -3.77 -24.08
CA GLU A 441 17.96 -4.72 -24.93
C GLU A 441 16.50 -4.32 -25.23
N GLN A 442 15.86 -3.60 -24.31
CA GLN A 442 14.50 -3.06 -24.50
C GLN A 442 14.47 -1.70 -25.22
N GLY A 443 15.63 -1.16 -25.64
CA GLY A 443 15.75 0.11 -26.36
C GLY A 443 15.76 1.36 -25.47
N LEU A 444 16.06 1.20 -24.18
CA LEU A 444 16.18 2.25 -23.15
C LEU A 444 17.62 2.54 -22.74
#